data_AF-A0A166AH90-F1
#
_entry.id   AF-A0A166AH90-F1
#
_cell.length_a   1.000
_cell.length_b   1.000
_cell.length_c   1.000
_cell.angle_alpha   90.00
_cell.angle_beta   90.00
_cell.angle_gamma   90.00
#
_symmetry.space_group_name_H-M   'P 1'
#
loop_
_entity.id
_entity.type
_entity.pdbx_description
1 polymer ?
#
loop_
_entity_poly.entity_id
_entity_poly.type
_entity_poly.pdbx_seq_one_letter_code
_entity_poly.pdbx_strand_id
1 'polypeptide(L)'
;PAQVKKTTYAKKSQILEICKKMFEIMIREATSVDLKKLVQKFVPEAIDREIEKATRSIYPLQNVYIRKAKILKSPKFDMSKLLELHGKTTDVCSSLFRGTSALLINLLSCRRPVRRLSRP
;
A
#
# COMPACT_ATOMS: atom_id res chain seq x y z
N PRO A 1 -18.14 -19.63 -5.13
CA PRO A 1 -18.47 -19.18 -6.50
C PRO A 1 -19.88 -19.67 -6.87
N ALA A 2 -20.90 -19.11 -6.22
CA ALA A 2 -22.31 -19.47 -6.41
C ALA A 2 -23.19 -18.23 -6.16
N GLN A 3 -22.84 -17.13 -6.83
CA GLN A 3 -23.51 -15.85 -6.62
C GLN A 3 -24.65 -15.68 -7.62
N VAL A 4 -25.88 -15.66 -7.12
CA VAL A 4 -27.10 -15.50 -7.95
C VAL A 4 -27.30 -14.04 -8.39
N LYS A 5 -26.89 -13.08 -7.56
CA LYS A 5 -27.03 -11.64 -7.84
C LYS A 5 -25.89 -11.14 -8.71
N LYS A 6 -26.19 -10.31 -9.72
CA LYS A 6 -25.18 -9.69 -10.60
C LYS A 6 -24.22 -8.75 -9.85
N THR A 7 -24.61 -8.23 -8.69
CA THR A 7 -23.85 -7.21 -7.96
C THR A 7 -23.30 -7.69 -6.62
N THR A 8 -22.08 -7.27 -6.33
CA THR A 8 -21.27 -7.57 -5.13
C THR A 8 -20.91 -6.27 -4.40
N TYR A 9 -21.87 -5.65 -3.71
CA TYR A 9 -21.61 -4.44 -2.93
C TYR A 9 -21.37 -4.77 -1.46
N ALA A 10 -20.28 -4.21 -0.91
CA ALA A 10 -20.01 -4.27 0.52
C ALA A 10 -20.84 -3.22 1.27
N LYS A 11 -21.28 -3.56 2.49
CA LYS A 11 -21.92 -2.60 3.40
C LYS A 11 -20.90 -1.58 3.89
N LYS A 12 -21.37 -0.39 4.26
CA LYS A 12 -20.50 0.69 4.77
C LYS A 12 -19.68 0.26 6.00
N SER A 13 -20.24 -0.55 6.90
CA SER A 13 -19.52 -1.10 8.06
C SER A 13 -18.32 -1.96 7.65
N GLN A 14 -18.53 -2.88 6.70
CA GLN A 14 -17.49 -3.75 6.16
C GLN A 14 -16.35 -2.95 5.52
N ILE A 15 -16.67 -1.87 4.79
CA ILE A 15 -15.65 -1.00 4.17
C ILE A 15 -14.76 -0.36 5.24
N LEU A 16 -15.35 0.11 6.36
CA LEU A 16 -14.59 0.71 7.45
C LEU A 16 -13.67 -0.31 8.14
N GLU A 17 -14.17 -1.52 8.37
CA GLU A 17 -13.38 -2.62 8.94
C GLU A 17 -12.22 -3.05 8.04
N ILE A 18 -12.46 -3.14 6.73
CA ILE A 18 -11.42 -3.44 5.73
C ILE A 18 -10.33 -2.36 5.78
N CYS A 19 -10.71 -1.08 5.75
CA CYS A 19 -9.75 0.02 5.83
C CYS A 19 -8.89 -0.05 7.10
N LYS A 20 -9.50 -0.33 8.27
CA LYS A 20 -8.76 -0.48 9.53
C LYS A 20 -7.73 -1.60 9.45
N LYS A 21 -8.12 -2.79 8.99
CA LYS A 21 -7.19 -3.93 8.86
C LYS A 21 -6.07 -3.66 7.84
N MET A 22 -6.37 -2.98 6.74
CA MET A 22 -5.35 -2.57 5.77
C MET A 22 -4.31 -1.64 6.40
N PHE A 23 -4.75 -0.61 7.13
CA PHE A 23 -3.83 0.31 7.80
C PHE A 23 -2.98 -0.39 8.87
N GLU A 24 -3.57 -1.28 9.67
CA GLU A 24 -2.83 -2.00 10.71
C GLU A 24 -1.69 -2.84 10.14
N ILE A 25 -1.93 -3.60 9.07
CA ILE A 25 -0.91 -4.44 8.42
C ILE A 25 0.16 -3.58 7.77
N MET A 26 -0.23 -2.54 7.04
CA MET A 26 0.72 -1.62 6.40
C MET A 26 1.64 -0.94 7.41
N ILE A 27 1.11 -0.54 8.58
CA ILE A 27 1.92 0.10 9.64
C ILE A 27 2.93 -0.89 10.21
N ARG A 28 2.52 -2.13 10.52
CA ARG A 28 3.42 -3.17 11.06
C ARG A 28 4.57 -3.49 10.11
N GLU A 29 4.28 -3.58 8.82
CA GLU A 29 5.28 -3.89 7.80
C GLU A 29 6.19 -2.70 7.47
N ALA A 30 5.68 -1.47 7.54
CA ALA A 30 6.44 -0.27 7.24
C ALA A 30 7.36 0.19 8.40
N THR A 31 6.97 -0.04 9.66
CA THR A 31 7.77 0.39 10.82
C THR A 31 8.94 -0.53 11.11
N SER A 32 8.88 -1.80 10.70
CA SER A 32 9.89 -2.80 11.00
C SER A 32 11.11 -2.75 10.07
N VAL A 33 11.04 -2.04 8.93
CA VAL A 33 11.99 -2.23 7.82
C VAL A 33 12.46 -0.91 7.19
N ASP A 34 13.73 -0.87 6.79
CA ASP A 34 14.36 0.25 6.07
C ASP A 34 13.81 0.44 4.64
N LEU A 35 13.93 1.65 4.08
CA LEU A 35 13.60 1.93 2.68
C LEU A 35 14.30 0.96 1.70
N LYS A 36 15.58 0.63 2.00
CA LYS A 36 16.47 -0.33 1.29
C LYS A 36 15.84 -1.74 1.11
N LYS A 37 14.82 -2.09 1.91
CA LYS A 37 14.18 -3.41 2.00
C LYS A 37 12.65 -3.36 1.80
N LEU A 38 12.01 -2.23 2.10
CA LEU A 38 10.58 -2.02 1.83
C LEU A 38 10.26 -2.09 0.33
N VAL A 39 11.13 -1.54 -0.53
CA VAL A 39 10.96 -1.63 -1.98
C VAL A 39 11.04 -3.08 -2.46
N GLN A 40 11.93 -3.89 -1.87
CA GLN A 40 12.03 -5.32 -2.17
C GLN A 40 10.78 -6.11 -1.75
N LYS A 41 9.99 -5.64 -0.78
CA LYS A 41 8.71 -6.23 -0.40
C LYS A 41 7.56 -5.86 -1.34
N PHE A 42 7.68 -4.74 -2.07
CA PHE A 42 6.67 -4.33 -3.06
C PHE A 42 6.75 -5.16 -4.35
N VAL A 43 7.94 -5.54 -4.79
CA VAL A 43 8.14 -6.31 -6.03
C VAL A 43 7.42 -7.67 -6.02
N PRO A 44 7.50 -8.49 -4.95
CA PRO A 44 6.76 -9.75 -4.86
C PRO A 44 5.33 -9.60 -4.31
N GLU A 45 4.81 -8.37 -4.15
CA GLU A 45 3.45 -8.10 -3.66
C GLU A 45 3.14 -8.81 -2.32
N ALA A 46 4.15 -8.97 -1.45
CA ALA A 46 4.01 -9.75 -0.21
C ALA A 46 2.99 -9.14 0.76
N ILE A 47 2.98 -7.81 0.87
CA ILE A 47 2.05 -7.04 1.70
C ILE A 47 0.61 -7.19 1.18
N ASP A 48 0.42 -7.22 -0.14
CA ASP A 48 -0.90 -7.34 -0.75
C ASP A 48 -1.53 -8.71 -0.44
N ARG A 49 -0.73 -9.78 -0.49
CA ARG A 49 -1.17 -11.14 -0.12
C ARG A 49 -1.55 -11.26 1.35
N GLU A 50 -0.84 -10.57 2.24
CA GLU A 50 -1.20 -10.54 3.66
C GLU A 50 -2.52 -9.81 3.92
N ILE A 51 -2.74 -8.71 3.21
CA ILE A 51 -4.00 -7.97 3.27
C ILE A 51 -5.16 -8.83 2.75
N GLU A 52 -4.98 -9.54 1.64
CA GLU A 52 -6.01 -10.45 1.09
C GLU A 52 -6.38 -11.55 2.07
N LYS A 53 -5.39 -12.17 2.73
CA LYS A 53 -5.62 -13.20 3.76
C LYS A 53 -6.43 -12.64 4.94
N ALA A 54 -6.06 -11.48 5.47
CA ALA A 54 -6.72 -10.89 6.63
C ALA A 54 -8.15 -10.39 6.33
N THR A 55 -8.36 -9.86 5.11
CA THR A 55 -9.65 -9.27 4.69
C THR A 55 -10.66 -10.31 4.22
N ARG A 56 -10.22 -11.50 3.80
CA ARG A 56 -11.08 -12.63 3.39
C ARG A 56 -12.12 -13.04 4.44
N SER A 57 -11.85 -12.75 5.72
CA SER A 57 -12.79 -12.96 6.84
C SER A 57 -14.02 -12.05 6.81
N ILE A 58 -13.90 -10.83 6.27
CA ILE A 58 -14.97 -9.81 6.26
C ILE A 58 -15.69 -9.83 4.91
N TYR A 59 -14.92 -9.74 3.83
CA TYR A 59 -15.43 -9.71 2.47
C TYR A 59 -14.34 -10.20 1.51
N PRO A 60 -14.66 -11.06 0.53
CA PRO A 60 -13.68 -11.51 -0.45
C PRO A 60 -13.29 -10.34 -1.37
N LEU A 61 -12.06 -9.89 -1.27
CA LEU A 61 -11.48 -8.89 -2.17
C LEU A 61 -10.69 -9.59 -3.27
N GLN A 62 -10.67 -8.97 -4.45
CA GLN A 62 -9.84 -9.37 -5.59
C GLN A 62 -9.05 -8.14 -6.03
N ASN A 63 -7.79 -8.34 -6.36
CA ASN A 63 -6.87 -7.30 -6.85
C ASN A 63 -6.60 -6.21 -5.80
N VAL A 64 -5.92 -6.59 -4.72
CA VAL A 64 -5.36 -5.63 -3.76
C VAL A 64 -3.95 -5.25 -4.25
N TYR A 65 -3.68 -3.95 -4.36
CA TYR A 65 -2.36 -3.46 -4.78
C TYR A 65 -2.09 -2.06 -4.22
N ILE A 66 -0.80 -1.79 -3.99
CA ILE A 66 -0.31 -0.47 -3.64
C ILE A 66 -0.26 0.41 -4.89
N ARG A 67 -1.24 1.31 -5.03
CA ARG A 67 -1.34 2.22 -6.19
C ARG A 67 -0.25 3.29 -6.25
N LYS A 68 0.17 3.81 -5.09
CA LYS A 68 1.10 4.94 -4.99
C LYS A 68 1.92 4.81 -3.72
N ALA A 69 3.23 4.77 -3.87
CA ALA A 69 4.17 5.02 -2.79
C ALA A 69 4.69 6.45 -2.93
N LYS A 70 4.39 7.29 -1.93
CA LYS A 70 4.97 8.62 -1.78
C LYS A 70 5.85 8.59 -0.56
N ILE A 71 6.95 9.32 -0.59
CA ILE A 71 7.87 9.44 0.52
C ILE A 71 7.95 10.96 0.78
N LEU A 72 7.79 11.39 2.03
CA LEU A 72 7.12 12.66 2.35
C LEU A 72 8.03 13.83 2.71
N LYS A 73 9.01 13.64 3.59
CA LYS A 73 10.05 14.66 3.88
C LYS A 73 11.31 14.29 3.09
N SER A 74 12.52 14.50 3.59
CA SER A 74 13.74 13.88 3.03
C SER A 74 14.61 13.28 4.12
N PRO A 75 15.44 12.26 3.85
CA PRO A 75 16.68 12.15 4.59
C PRO A 75 17.62 13.25 4.09
N LYS A 76 18.44 13.79 4.99
CA LYS A 76 19.53 14.68 4.59
C LYS A 76 20.51 13.87 3.73
N PHE A 77 21.10 14.53 2.73
CA PHE A 77 21.95 13.88 1.74
C PHE A 77 23.31 13.56 2.37
N ASP A 78 23.58 12.28 2.60
CA ASP A 78 24.83 11.79 3.18
C ASP A 78 25.61 11.00 2.11
N MET A 79 26.80 11.47 1.73
CA MET A 79 27.64 10.84 0.69
C MET A 79 27.96 9.37 1.00
N SER A 80 28.17 9.03 2.26
CA SER A 80 28.49 7.66 2.68
C SER A 80 27.33 6.68 2.47
N LYS A 81 26.08 7.10 2.73
CA LYS A 81 24.88 6.26 2.55
C LYS A 81 24.55 6.03 1.07
N LEU A 82 24.97 6.95 0.21
CA LEU A 82 24.81 6.86 -1.23
C LEU A 82 25.76 5.86 -1.87
N LEU A 83 27.04 5.90 -1.48
CA LEU A 83 28.02 4.95 -2.00
C LEU A 83 27.66 3.51 -1.64
N GLU A 84 27.06 3.28 -0.46
CA GLU A 84 26.51 1.97 -0.08
C GLU A 84 25.33 1.49 -0.94
N LEU A 85 24.51 2.41 -1.47
CA LEU A 85 23.43 2.06 -2.40
C LEU A 85 24.02 1.73 -3.77
N HIS A 86 24.77 2.69 -4.33
CA HIS A 86 25.26 2.63 -5.70
C HIS A 86 26.36 1.57 -5.90
N GLY A 87 27.02 1.10 -4.85
CA GLY A 87 28.05 0.06 -4.93
C GLY A 87 27.53 -1.32 -5.32
N LYS A 88 26.21 -1.56 -5.32
CA LYS A 88 25.61 -2.85 -5.73
C LYS A 88 24.31 -2.65 -6.50
N THR A 89 24.38 -2.02 -7.68
CA THR A 89 23.22 -1.89 -8.59
C THR A 89 23.62 -1.82 -10.08
N THR A 90 23.76 -2.97 -10.74
CA THR A 90 22.94 -3.20 -11.93
C THR A 90 21.55 -3.58 -11.43
N ASP A 91 20.52 -3.11 -12.12
CA ASP A 91 19.09 -3.35 -11.85
C ASP A 91 18.36 -2.26 -11.05
N VAL A 92 17.86 -1.30 -11.84
CA VAL A 92 16.66 -0.47 -11.66
C VAL A 92 16.55 0.33 -10.36
N CYS A 93 17.12 1.54 -10.34
CA CYS A 93 16.55 2.67 -9.58
C CYS A 93 17.19 4.02 -9.97
N SER A 94 16.94 4.51 -11.19
CA SER A 94 17.43 5.82 -11.64
C SER A 94 16.30 6.73 -12.10
N SER A 95 15.22 6.85 -11.32
CA SER A 95 14.23 7.94 -11.52
C SER A 95 13.28 8.20 -10.34
N LEU A 96 13.76 8.17 -9.09
CA LEU A 96 13.00 8.74 -7.96
C LEU A 96 13.90 9.51 -6.98
N PHE A 97 14.77 10.37 -7.52
CA PHE A 97 15.48 11.40 -6.75
C PHE A 97 14.67 12.69 -6.68
N ARG A 98 13.52 12.66 -5.99
CA ARG A 98 12.90 13.87 -5.41
C ARG A 98 12.31 13.54 -4.03
N GLY A 99 13.11 13.79 -2.99
CA GLY A 99 12.74 14.04 -1.59
C GLY A 99 11.99 12.92 -0.86
N THR A 100 12.68 12.17 0.02
CA THR A 100 12.25 10.79 0.35
C THR A 100 12.16 10.35 1.84
N SER A 101 11.41 11.02 2.74
CA SER A 101 11.17 10.49 4.12
C SER A 101 9.76 10.63 4.75
N ALA A 102 9.60 11.33 5.88
CA ALA A 102 8.77 10.83 6.98
C ALA A 102 7.24 11.01 6.86
N LEU A 103 6.57 9.85 6.97
CA LEU A 103 5.30 9.56 7.64
C LEU A 103 4.33 10.74 7.85
N LEU A 104 3.28 10.71 7.04
CA LEU A 104 1.93 11.07 7.42
C LEU A 104 1.03 9.99 6.86
N ILE A 105 0.87 8.96 7.68
CA ILE A 105 -0.40 8.31 7.87
C ILE A 105 -1.37 9.44 8.27
N ASN A 106 -2.04 10.01 7.27
CA ASN A 106 -3.34 10.64 7.41
C ASN A 106 -4.03 10.59 6.05
N LEU A 107 -5.03 9.71 5.97
CA LEU A 107 -6.34 10.03 5.43
C LEU A 107 -6.35 11.04 4.28
N LEU A 108 -6.07 10.60 3.05
CA LEU A 108 -6.74 11.19 1.89
C LEU A 108 -6.78 10.26 0.65
N SER A 109 -7.20 9.01 0.86
CA SER A 109 -7.97 8.27 -0.16
C SER A 109 -9.44 8.11 0.24
N CYS A 110 -9.88 8.79 1.31
CA CYS A 110 -11.29 9.03 1.60
C CYS A 110 -11.79 10.38 1.06
N ARG A 111 -11.36 10.78 -0.15
CA ARG A 111 -12.26 11.52 -1.04
C ARG A 111 -12.65 10.60 -2.20
N ARG A 112 -13.61 9.73 -1.85
CA ARG A 112 -14.54 8.92 -2.65
C ARG A 112 -14.12 8.61 -4.10
N PRO A 113 -14.01 7.32 -4.42
CA PRO A 113 -14.55 6.83 -5.68
C PRO A 113 -15.42 5.60 -5.46
N VAL A 114 -16.43 5.68 -4.59
CA VAL A 114 -17.64 4.88 -4.84
C VAL A 114 -18.61 5.85 -5.49
N ARG A 115 -18.53 5.91 -6.81
CA ARG A 115 -19.50 6.59 -7.67
C ARG A 115 -20.89 6.24 -7.15
N ARG A 116 -21.74 7.25 -7.00
CA ARG A 116 -23.19 7.05 -7.01
C ARG A 116 -23.50 6.32 -8.32
N LEU A 117 -23.61 5.01 -8.28
CA LEU A 117 -24.29 4.26 -9.33
C LEU A 117 -25.77 4.44 -9.02
N SER A 118 -26.38 5.27 -9.85
CA SER A 118 -27.83 5.37 -10.10
C SER A 118 -28.53 4.02 -10.02
N ARG A 119 -29.78 4.00 -9.52
CA ARG A 119 -30.51 2.78 -9.16
C ARG A 119 -30.99 1.90 -10.35
N PRO A 120 -31.73 0.77 -10.13
CA PRO A 120 -33.16 0.75 -9.71
C PRO A 120 -33.44 0.37 -8.23
#